data_AF-A0A8J3Y509-F1
#
_entry.id   AF-A0A8J3Y509-F1
#
_cell.length_a   1.000
_cell.length_b   1.000
_cell.length_c   1.000
_cell.angle_alpha   90.00
_cell.angle_beta   90.00
_cell.angle_gamma   90.00
#
_symmetry.space_group_name_H-M   'P 1'
#
loop_
_entity.id
_entity.type
_entity.pdbx_description
1 polymer ?
#
loop_
_entity_poly.entity_id
_entity_poly.type
_entity_poly.pdbx_seq_one_letter_code
_entity_poly.pdbx_strand_id
1 'polypeptide(L)'
;MTANTLDRIVAWSFDPDLYGDERERLRWLEGTALAAGLQWIGIPAAAAVLVWTLGRPAVLPLAVVLAVLYVPIVLCQVYVSRRRVETVPKRWTLKRVALTAATVVPYVAFILGCSAAYAPASFARGMGQGAIAGIALAVVMFAVQTRRRNRRDAAAAAGGDED
;
A
#
# COMPACT_ATOMS: atom_id res chain seq x y z
N MET A 1 13.71 19.46 16.77
CA MET A 1 12.57 18.53 16.68
C MET A 1 12.98 17.22 17.33
N THR A 2 12.26 16.73 18.34
CA THR A 2 12.54 15.43 18.96
C THR A 2 12.26 14.30 17.98
N ALA A 3 13.24 13.43 17.73
CA ALA A 3 13.09 12.27 16.85
C ALA A 3 11.96 11.36 17.35
N ASN A 4 10.99 11.06 16.48
CA ASN A 4 9.90 10.12 16.78
C ASN A 4 10.46 8.68 16.82
N THR A 5 9.79 7.75 17.52
CA THR A 5 10.10 6.31 17.52
C THR A 5 10.34 5.74 16.12
N LEU A 6 9.53 6.14 15.13
CA LEU A 6 9.75 5.71 13.73
C LEU A 6 11.08 6.21 13.15
N ASP A 7 11.52 7.42 13.50
CA ASP A 7 12.79 7.96 13.04
C ASP A 7 13.96 7.19 13.65
N ARG A 8 13.83 6.76 14.92
CA ARG A 8 14.84 5.93 15.59
C ARG A 8 14.93 4.53 14.99
N ILE A 9 13.79 3.90 14.68
CA ILE A 9 13.77 2.57 14.04
C ILE A 9 14.44 2.65 12.66
N VAL A 10 14.08 3.64 11.84
CA VAL A 10 14.70 3.79 10.52
C VAL A 10 16.20 4.07 10.64
N ALA A 11 16.63 4.96 11.53
CA ALA A 11 18.05 5.23 11.75
C ALA A 11 18.83 4.00 12.25
N TRP A 12 18.19 3.15 13.05
CA TRP A 12 18.80 1.90 13.52
C TRP A 12 18.87 0.82 12.43
N SER A 13 17.86 0.73 11.57
CA SER A 13 17.81 -0.27 10.49
C SER A 13 18.58 0.11 9.24
N PHE A 14 18.92 1.39 9.06
CA PHE A 14 19.55 1.90 7.86
C PHE A 14 21.04 2.18 8.12
N ASP A 15 21.91 1.48 7.40
CA ASP A 15 23.34 1.74 7.42
C ASP A 15 23.69 2.68 6.24
N PRO A 16 24.09 3.94 6.52
CA PRO A 16 24.41 4.90 5.47
C PRO A 16 25.67 4.51 4.67
N ASP A 17 26.57 3.70 5.25
CA ASP A 17 27.85 3.31 4.65
C ASP A 17 27.76 1.99 3.87
N LEU A 18 26.56 1.42 3.72
CA LEU A 18 26.32 0.15 3.05
C LEU A 18 26.60 0.18 1.53
N TYR A 19 26.60 1.35 0.90
CA TYR A 19 26.77 1.53 -0.54
C TYR A 19 28.04 2.32 -0.86
N GLY A 20 28.84 1.86 -1.83
CA GLY A 20 30.10 2.51 -2.20
C GLY A 20 29.89 3.81 -2.98
N ASP A 21 28.85 3.87 -3.82
CA ASP A 21 28.46 5.08 -4.54
C ASP A 21 26.93 5.22 -4.69
N GLU A 22 26.50 6.39 -5.17
CA GLU A 22 25.07 6.69 -5.39
C GLU A 22 24.44 5.79 -6.46
N ARG A 23 25.23 5.32 -7.44
CA ARG A 23 24.73 4.50 -8.55
C ARG A 23 24.42 3.08 -8.09
N GLU A 24 25.25 2.52 -7.24
CA GLU A 24 25.05 1.24 -6.56
C GLU A 24 23.81 1.30 -5.68
N ARG A 25 23.66 2.38 -4.90
CA ARG A 25 22.45 2.60 -4.09
C ARG A 25 21.18 2.59 -4.93
N LEU A 26 21.17 3.29 -6.07
CA LEU A 26 20.01 3.32 -6.97
C LEU A 26 19.69 1.95 -7.57
N ARG A 27 20.70 1.18 -8.00
CA ARG A 27 20.51 -0.18 -8.53
C ARG A 27 19.96 -1.12 -7.47
N TRP A 28 20.46 -1.02 -6.24
CA TRP A 28 19.94 -1.79 -5.11
C TRP A 28 18.48 -1.45 -4.80
N LEU A 29 18.14 -0.16 -4.79
CA LEU A 29 16.77 0.30 -4.58
C LEU A 29 15.83 -0.17 -5.70
N GLU A 30 16.29 -0.18 -6.96
CA GLU A 30 15.52 -0.71 -8.09
C GLU A 30 15.24 -2.21 -7.92
N GLY A 31 16.26 -3.00 -7.57
CA GLY A 31 16.12 -4.44 -7.31
C GLY A 31 15.20 -4.73 -6.13
N THR A 32 15.35 -3.99 -5.02
CA THR A 32 14.51 -4.13 -3.83
C THR A 32 13.06 -3.74 -4.12
N ALA A 33 12.84 -2.67 -4.88
CA ALA A 33 11.49 -2.25 -5.29
C ALA A 33 10.82 -3.31 -6.18
N LEU A 34 11.56 -3.94 -7.09
CA LEU A 34 11.04 -5.06 -7.89
C LEU A 34 10.69 -6.25 -7.01
N ALA A 35 11.60 -6.69 -6.14
CA ALA A 35 11.39 -7.83 -5.26
C ALA A 35 10.19 -7.61 -4.32
N ALA A 36 10.13 -6.45 -3.67
CA ALA A 36 8.99 -6.06 -2.84
C ALA A 36 7.70 -6.03 -3.67
N GLY A 37 7.72 -5.41 -4.86
CA GLY A 37 6.56 -5.36 -5.76
C GLY A 37 6.03 -6.74 -6.13
N LEU A 38 6.91 -7.70 -6.40
CA LEU A 38 6.53 -9.09 -6.66
C LEU A 38 5.95 -9.76 -5.42
N GLN A 39 6.51 -9.54 -4.23
CA GLN A 39 5.96 -10.05 -2.97
C GLN A 39 4.55 -9.50 -2.68
N TRP A 40 4.31 -8.22 -2.99
CA TRP A 40 3.01 -7.58 -2.84
C TRP A 40 1.90 -8.16 -3.72
N ILE A 41 2.27 -8.83 -4.80
CA ILE A 41 1.34 -9.51 -5.70
C ILE A 41 1.26 -10.99 -5.35
N GLY A 42 2.42 -11.65 -5.26
CA GLY A 42 2.53 -13.10 -5.12
C GLY A 42 2.00 -13.63 -3.79
N ILE A 43 2.35 -13.00 -2.66
CA ILE A 43 1.92 -13.50 -1.33
C ILE A 43 0.39 -13.39 -1.18
N PRO A 44 -0.25 -12.24 -1.47
CA PRO A 44 -1.71 -12.15 -1.43
C PRO A 44 -2.41 -13.07 -2.42
N ALA A 45 -1.83 -13.29 -3.61
CA ALA A 45 -2.40 -14.22 -4.60
C ALA A 45 -2.36 -15.66 -4.08
N ALA A 46 -1.23 -16.09 -3.53
CA ALA A 46 -1.11 -17.40 -2.90
C ALA A 46 -2.06 -17.55 -1.71
N ALA A 47 -2.15 -16.54 -0.83
CA ALA A 47 -3.08 -16.54 0.29
C ALA A 47 -4.54 -16.65 -0.17
N ALA A 48 -4.92 -15.92 -1.22
CA ALA A 48 -6.26 -16.01 -1.80
C ALA A 48 -6.55 -17.45 -2.28
N VAL A 49 -5.66 -18.03 -3.09
CA VAL A 49 -5.81 -19.43 -3.56
C VAL A 49 -5.95 -20.39 -2.38
N LEU A 50 -5.08 -20.27 -1.37
CA LEU A 50 -5.09 -21.17 -0.21
C LEU A 50 -6.37 -21.07 0.63
N VAL A 51 -6.94 -19.88 0.81
CA VAL A 51 -8.24 -19.75 1.50
C VAL A 51 -9.36 -20.41 0.71
N TRP A 52 -9.37 -20.28 -0.61
CA TRP A 52 -10.39 -20.91 -1.45
C TRP A 52 -10.26 -22.44 -1.50
N THR A 53 -9.04 -22.99 -1.38
CA THR A 53 -8.82 -24.44 -1.42
C THR A 53 -8.94 -25.11 -0.05
N LEU A 54 -8.44 -24.48 1.01
CA LEU A 54 -8.38 -25.06 2.36
C LEU A 54 -9.54 -24.59 3.26
N GLY A 55 -10.23 -23.50 2.91
CA GLY A 55 -11.36 -22.97 3.65
C GLY A 55 -10.98 -22.40 5.02
N ARG A 56 -11.88 -22.57 6.00
CA ARG A 56 -11.79 -22.00 7.36
C ARG A 56 -10.43 -22.18 8.06
N PRO A 57 -9.79 -23.36 8.11
CA PRO A 57 -8.55 -23.55 8.86
C PRO A 57 -7.38 -22.69 8.35
N ALA A 58 -7.41 -22.25 7.10
CA ALA A 58 -6.36 -21.42 6.54
C ALA A 58 -6.52 -19.92 6.82
N VAL A 59 -7.72 -19.46 7.22
CA VAL A 59 -8.02 -18.02 7.29
C VAL A 59 -7.17 -17.29 8.32
N LEU A 60 -7.15 -17.75 9.58
CA LEU A 60 -6.42 -17.05 10.63
C LEU A 60 -4.90 -17.02 10.39
N PRO A 61 -4.22 -18.15 10.08
CA PRO A 61 -2.79 -18.13 9.77
C PRO A 61 -2.44 -17.20 8.61
N LEU A 62 -3.21 -17.24 7.51
CA LEU A 62 -2.96 -16.39 6.35
C LEU A 62 -3.26 -14.91 6.63
N ALA A 63 -4.29 -14.60 7.42
CA ALA A 63 -4.56 -13.24 7.85
C ALA A 63 -3.40 -12.65 8.67
N VAL A 64 -2.80 -13.44 9.55
CA VAL A 64 -1.60 -13.03 10.31
C VAL A 64 -0.42 -12.78 9.38
N VAL A 65 -0.14 -13.67 8.43
CA VAL A 65 0.94 -13.50 7.44
C VAL A 65 0.73 -12.22 6.63
N LEU A 66 -0.49 -11.99 6.13
CA LEU A 66 -0.81 -10.77 5.38
C LEU A 66 -0.72 -9.52 6.24
N ALA A 67 -1.12 -9.58 7.52
CA ALA A 67 -0.97 -8.45 8.44
C ALA A 67 0.52 -8.13 8.69
N VAL A 68 1.36 -9.14 8.93
CA VAL A 68 2.81 -8.98 9.09
C VAL A 68 3.45 -8.39 7.84
N LEU A 69 2.98 -8.78 6.65
CA LEU A 69 3.43 -8.18 5.40
C LEU A 69 2.95 -6.72 5.27
N TYR A 70 1.68 -6.44 5.57
CA TYR A 70 1.01 -5.15 5.32
C TYR A 70 1.35 -4.05 6.33
N VAL A 71 1.61 -4.38 7.59
CA VAL A 71 1.91 -3.37 8.62
C VAL A 71 3.18 -2.54 8.27
N PRO A 72 4.33 -3.16 7.91
CA PRO A 72 5.52 -2.43 7.49
C PRO A 72 5.28 -1.43 6.35
N ILE A 73 4.44 -1.75 5.36
CA ILE A 73 4.19 -0.80 4.25
C ILE A 73 3.38 0.39 4.71
N VAL A 74 2.40 0.20 5.60
CA VAL A 74 1.62 1.31 6.17
C VAL A 74 2.55 2.21 6.97
N LEU A 75 3.43 1.63 7.79
CA LEU A 75 4.43 2.39 8.55
C LEU A 75 5.38 3.15 7.61
N CYS A 76 5.85 2.52 6.54
CA CYS A 76 6.67 3.17 5.51
C CYS A 76 5.93 4.34 4.85
N GLN A 77 4.68 4.14 4.41
CA GLN A 77 3.86 5.20 3.82
C GLN A 77 3.65 6.37 4.78
N VAL A 78 3.39 6.11 6.06
CA VAL A 78 3.28 7.13 7.09
C VAL A 78 4.60 7.87 7.26
N TYR A 79 5.73 7.15 7.32
CA TYR A 79 7.06 7.72 7.48
C TYR A 79 7.45 8.65 6.32
N VAL A 80 7.22 8.22 5.07
CA VAL A 80 7.58 9.02 3.87
C VAL A 80 6.60 10.16 3.62
N SER A 81 5.30 9.97 3.90
CA SER A 81 4.31 11.05 3.74
C SER A 81 4.54 12.20 4.71
N ARG A 82 5.01 11.92 5.93
CA ARG A 82 5.44 12.95 6.91
C ARG A 82 6.63 13.76 6.42
N ARG A 83 7.47 13.19 5.56
CA ARG A 83 8.62 13.86 4.90
C ARG A 83 8.24 14.54 3.58
N ARG A 84 6.95 14.68 3.30
CA ARG A 84 6.42 15.32 2.08
C ARG A 84 6.87 14.63 0.78
N VAL A 85 7.24 13.35 0.86
CA VAL A 85 7.49 12.54 -0.34
C VAL A 85 6.16 12.25 -1.01
N GLU A 86 6.05 12.50 -2.31
CA GLU A 86 4.87 12.15 -3.08
C GLU A 86 4.73 10.63 -3.20
N THR A 87 3.72 10.07 -2.55
CA THR A 87 3.42 8.62 -2.59
C THR A 87 2.39 8.25 -3.65
N VAL A 88 1.75 9.24 -4.27
CA VAL A 88 0.69 9.05 -5.27
C VAL A 88 1.26 9.35 -6.66
N PRO A 89 1.02 8.48 -7.67
CA PRO A 89 1.49 8.72 -9.01
C PRO A 89 0.95 10.04 -9.58
N LYS A 90 1.80 10.79 -10.27
CA LYS A 90 1.40 12.03 -10.97
C LYS A 90 0.42 11.78 -12.12
N ARG A 91 0.53 10.61 -12.77
CA ARG A 91 -0.31 10.19 -13.91
C ARG A 91 -0.66 8.72 -13.79
N TRP A 92 -1.91 8.39 -14.10
CA TRP A 92 -2.39 7.03 -14.22
C TRP A 92 -2.20 6.55 -15.65
N THR A 93 -1.24 5.65 -15.86
CA THR A 93 -1.04 4.95 -17.13
C THR A 93 -1.68 3.57 -17.06
N LEU A 94 -1.97 2.95 -18.21
CA LEU A 94 -2.51 1.59 -18.26
C LEU A 94 -1.63 0.59 -17.48
N LYS A 95 -0.30 0.69 -17.60
CA LYS A 95 0.66 -0.11 -16.83
C LYS A 95 0.45 0.06 -15.32
N ARG A 96 0.23 1.28 -14.83
CA ARG A 96 -0.02 1.52 -13.40
C ARG A 96 -1.36 0.97 -12.96
N VAL A 97 -2.40 1.14 -13.76
CA VAL A 97 -3.71 0.54 -13.49
C VAL A 97 -3.59 -0.98 -13.40
N ALA A 98 -2.89 -1.61 -14.33
CA ALA A 98 -2.65 -3.05 -14.33
C ALA A 98 -1.88 -3.52 -13.09
N LEU A 99 -0.81 -2.81 -12.71
CA LEU A 99 -0.03 -3.14 -11.49
C LEU A 99 -0.84 -2.94 -10.21
N THR A 100 -1.63 -1.86 -10.13
CA THR A 100 -2.53 -1.62 -9.01
C THR A 100 -3.59 -2.72 -8.93
N ALA A 101 -4.21 -3.10 -10.05
CA ALA A 101 -5.16 -4.20 -10.10
C ALA A 101 -4.51 -5.52 -9.68
N ALA A 102 -3.32 -5.84 -10.19
CA ALA A 102 -2.57 -7.04 -9.82
C ALA A 102 -2.24 -7.10 -8.32
N THR A 103 -2.08 -5.95 -7.68
CA THR A 103 -1.86 -5.87 -6.23
C THR A 103 -3.17 -5.99 -5.45
N VAL A 104 -4.23 -5.29 -5.86
CA VAL A 104 -5.49 -5.16 -5.09
C VAL A 104 -6.39 -6.37 -5.25
N VAL A 105 -6.52 -6.93 -6.46
CA VAL A 105 -7.43 -8.05 -6.76
C VAL A 105 -7.17 -9.27 -5.87
N PRO A 106 -5.92 -9.71 -5.64
CA PRO A 106 -5.64 -10.79 -4.70
C PRO A 106 -6.15 -10.56 -3.27
N TYR A 107 -6.01 -9.34 -2.72
CA TYR A 107 -6.54 -9.03 -1.39
C TYR A 107 -8.06 -9.10 -1.36
N VAL A 108 -8.73 -8.58 -2.40
CA VAL A 108 -10.18 -8.68 -2.53
C VAL A 108 -10.60 -10.15 -2.60
N ALA A 109 -9.93 -10.96 -3.43
CA ALA A 109 -10.20 -12.39 -3.55
C ALA A 109 -9.98 -13.15 -2.23
N PHE A 110 -8.95 -12.79 -1.46
CA PHE A 110 -8.70 -13.33 -0.12
C PHE A 110 -9.83 -12.97 0.86
N ILE A 111 -10.23 -11.71 0.91
CA ILE A 111 -11.33 -11.24 1.79
C ILE A 111 -12.65 -11.95 1.44
N LEU A 112 -12.94 -12.09 0.15
CA LEU A 112 -14.11 -12.83 -0.34
C LEU A 112 -14.04 -14.32 0.00
N GLY A 113 -12.86 -14.93 -0.10
CA GLY A 113 -12.64 -16.32 0.31
C GLY A 113 -12.85 -16.53 1.80
N CYS A 114 -12.31 -15.63 2.64
CA CYS A 114 -12.49 -15.66 4.08
C CYS A 114 -13.97 -15.53 4.43
N SER A 115 -14.62 -14.56 3.81
CA SER A 115 -16.06 -14.32 3.92
C SER A 115 -16.88 -15.57 3.58
N ALA A 116 -16.63 -16.18 2.41
CA ALA A 116 -17.31 -17.39 1.98
C ALA A 116 -17.06 -18.57 2.92
N ALA A 117 -15.85 -18.68 3.48
CA ALA A 117 -15.53 -19.73 4.44
C ALA A 117 -16.39 -19.62 5.71
N TYR A 118 -16.72 -18.41 6.18
CA TYR A 118 -17.48 -18.21 7.43
C TYR A 118 -18.98 -17.90 7.26
N ALA A 119 -19.47 -17.67 6.05
CA ALA A 119 -20.82 -17.13 5.82
C ALA A 119 -21.97 -18.13 6.00
N PRO A 120 -22.97 -17.84 6.86
CA PRO A 120 -24.38 -18.16 6.62
C PRO A 120 -25.05 -17.05 5.75
N ALA A 121 -26.23 -17.32 5.18
CA ALA A 121 -26.89 -16.50 4.15
C ALA A 121 -27.08 -14.98 4.46
N SER A 122 -27.08 -14.56 5.73
CA SER A 122 -27.17 -13.14 6.14
C SER A 122 -25.88 -12.34 5.94
N PHE A 123 -24.75 -13.01 5.70
CA PHE A 123 -23.42 -12.41 5.54
C PHE A 123 -23.28 -11.57 4.27
N ALA A 124 -23.98 -11.94 3.19
CA ALA A 124 -23.90 -11.26 1.89
C ALA A 124 -24.31 -9.77 1.96
N ARG A 125 -25.26 -9.40 2.84
CA ARG A 125 -25.66 -8.01 3.05
C ARG A 125 -24.59 -7.19 3.77
N GLY A 126 -23.97 -7.74 4.81
CA GLY A 126 -22.91 -7.05 5.56
C GLY A 126 -21.67 -6.80 4.71
N MET A 127 -21.30 -7.77 3.87
CA MET A 127 -20.18 -7.65 2.93
C MET A 127 -20.42 -6.55 1.87
N GLY A 128 -21.64 -6.49 1.32
CA GLY A 128 -22.01 -5.44 0.36
C GLY A 128 -21.92 -4.03 0.96
N GLN A 129 -22.41 -3.84 2.19
CA GLN A 129 -22.34 -2.55 2.89
C GLN A 129 -20.90 -2.15 3.21
N GLY A 130 -20.07 -3.09 3.68
CA GLY A 130 -18.65 -2.85 3.94
C GLY A 130 -17.86 -2.47 2.69
N ALA A 131 -18.11 -3.15 1.57
CA ALA A 131 -17.46 -2.85 0.29
C ALA A 131 -17.83 -1.45 -0.22
N ILE A 132 -19.11 -1.07 -0.14
CA ILE A 132 -19.58 0.27 -0.54
C ILE A 132 -18.93 1.35 0.34
N ALA A 133 -18.90 1.16 1.66
CA ALA A 133 -18.29 2.11 2.58
C ALA A 133 -16.78 2.26 2.33
N GLY A 134 -16.08 1.14 2.09
CA GLY A 134 -14.65 1.15 1.76
C GLY A 134 -14.34 1.88 0.45
N ILE A 135 -15.11 1.62 -0.61
CA ILE A 135 -14.96 2.32 -1.90
C ILE A 135 -15.24 3.81 -1.73
N ALA A 136 -16.32 4.19 -1.03
CA ALA A 136 -16.66 5.58 -0.79
C ALA A 136 -15.53 6.31 -0.03
N LEU A 137 -14.98 5.69 1.02
CA LEU A 137 -13.86 6.25 1.77
C LEU A 137 -12.61 6.41 0.90
N ALA A 138 -12.28 5.41 0.08
CA ALA A 138 -11.14 5.47 -0.84
C ALA A 138 -11.30 6.62 -1.85
N VAL A 139 -12.49 6.80 -2.43
CA VAL A 139 -12.81 7.89 -3.36
C VAL A 139 -12.69 9.25 -2.68
N VAL A 140 -13.22 9.40 -1.47
CA VAL A 140 -13.13 10.66 -0.71
C VAL A 140 -11.67 10.99 -0.38
N MET A 141 -10.91 10.01 0.11
CA MET A 141 -9.49 10.20 0.43
C MET A 141 -8.68 10.59 -0.81
N PHE A 142 -8.93 9.95 -1.95
CA PHE A 142 -8.31 10.29 -3.21
C PHE A 142 -8.66 11.72 -3.65
N ALA A 143 -9.94 12.10 -3.62
CA ALA A 143 -10.38 13.44 -3.98
C ALA A 143 -9.76 14.53 -3.08
N VAL A 144 -9.68 14.29 -1.77
CA VAL A 144 -9.05 15.21 -0.81
C VAL A 144 -7.56 15.35 -1.09
N GLN A 145 -6.85 14.25 -1.37
CA GLN A 145 -5.43 14.28 -1.71
C GLN A 145 -5.17 15.03 -3.01
N THR A 146 -5.95 14.78 -4.06
CA THR A 146 -5.83 15.49 -5.35
C THR A 146 -6.10 16.98 -5.18
N ARG A 147 -7.13 17.37 -4.43
CA ARG A 147 -7.40 18.80 -4.14
C ARG A 147 -6.27 19.47 -3.36
N ARG A 148 -5.73 18.80 -2.33
CA ARG A 148 -4.59 19.32 -1.55
C ARG A 148 -3.34 19.48 -2.41
N ARG A 149 -3.11 18.55 -3.34
CA ARG A 149 -2.02 18.64 -4.32
C ARG A 149 -2.18 19.84 -5.24
N ASN A 150 -3.33 19.97 -5.90
CA ASN A 150 -3.59 21.09 -6.81
C ASN A 150 -3.46 22.46 -6.12
N ARG A 151 -3.85 22.58 -4.84
CA ARG A 151 -3.66 23.81 -4.06
C ARG A 151 -2.18 24.13 -3.80
N ARG A 152 -1.34 23.11 -3.56
CA ARG A 152 0.10 23.31 -3.38
C ARG A 152 0.78 23.71 -4.68
N ASP A 153 0.42 23.04 -5.78
CA ASP A 153 0.97 23.33 -7.10
C ASP A 153 0.58 24.74 -7.57
N ALA A 154 -0.66 25.16 -7.32
CA ALA A 154 -1.13 26.53 -7.62
C ALA A 154 -0.43 27.60 -6.77
N ALA A 155 -0.20 27.34 -5.48
CA ALA A 155 0.53 28.27 -4.60
C ALA A 155 2.02 28.38 -4.98
N ALA A 156 2.64 27.28 -5.43
CA ALA A 156 4.02 27.29 -5.91
C ALA A 156 4.17 28.03 -7.25
N ALA A 157 3.19 27.90 -8.15
CA ALA A 157 3.19 28.63 -9.41
C ALA A 157 2.98 30.15 -9.21
N ALA A 158 2.12 30.55 -8.27
CA ALA A 158 1.87 31.96 -7.99
C ALA A 158 3.04 32.68 -7.29
N GLY A 159 3.87 31.96 -6.54
CA GLY A 159 5.04 32.54 -5.85
C GLY A 159 6.35 32.49 -6.65
N GLY A 160 6.35 31.89 -7.85
CA GLY A 160 7.53 31.81 -8.73
C GLY A 160 7.58 32.87 -9.83
N ASP A 161 6.55 33.72 -9.95
CA ASP A 161 6.46 34.84 -10.90
C ASP A 161 6.91 36.19 -10.28
N GLU A 162 7.33 36.21 -9.01
CA GLU A 162 7.77 37.42 -8.28
C GLU A 162 9.31 37.58 -8.15
N ASP A 163 10.10 36.66 -8.70
CA ASP A 163 11.58 36.71 -8.77
C ASP A 163 12.09 36.89 -10.22
#